data_AF-A0A1Y2H5T3-F1
#
_entry.id   AF-A0A1Y2H5T3-F1
#
_cell.length_a   1.000
_cell.length_b   1.000
_cell.length_c   1.000
_cell.angle_alpha   90.00
_cell.angle_beta   90.00
_cell.angle_gamma   90.00
#
_symmetry.space_group_name_H-M   'P 1'
#
loop_
_entity.id
_entity.type
_entity.pdbx_description
1 polymer ?
#
loop_
_entity_poly.entity_id
_entity_poly.type
_entity_poly.pdbx_seq_one_letter_code
_entity_poly.pdbx_strand_id
1 'polypeptide(L)'
;MFHVKYVSVHENAKAPHCASTGAAGHDLYSVEQVDILPGQRALISTGIKMQIPSGYFGNIRDRSGLAWKHGLHTLAGVIDSDYTGVVKVVLMNLSDTPYTVSVGERIAQIIFQQCEATTFVQVTDLDDTLRNAGGFGSTGST
;
A
#
# COMPACT_ATOMS: atom_id res chain seq x y z
N MET A 1 -12.72 12.99 12.15
CA MET A 1 -11.33 13.15 11.66
C MET A 1 -10.41 12.49 12.68
N PHE A 2 -9.56 11.56 12.27
CA PHE A 2 -8.55 10.95 13.15
C PHE A 2 -7.16 11.44 12.75
N HIS A 3 -6.20 11.27 13.66
CA HIS A 3 -4.82 11.69 13.45
C HIS A 3 -3.91 10.47 13.44
N VAL A 4 -3.03 10.38 12.45
CA VAL A 4 -1.92 9.42 12.43
C VAL A 4 -0.67 10.15 12.88
N LYS A 5 -0.04 9.65 13.95
CA LYS A 5 1.26 10.19 14.40
C LYS A 5 2.35 9.57 13.55
N TYR A 6 3.37 10.32 13.20
CA TYR A 6 4.54 9.79 12.51
C TYR A 6 5.83 10.38 13.08
N VAL A 7 6.94 9.66 12.91
CA VAL A 7 8.28 10.10 13.30
C VAL A 7 9.22 9.85 12.13
N SER A 8 9.97 10.88 11.74
CA SER A 8 11.09 10.75 10.82
C SER A 8 12.31 10.17 11.53
N VAL A 9 12.90 9.11 10.96
CA VAL A 9 14.12 8.46 11.47
C VAL A 9 15.27 8.47 10.46
N HIS A 10 15.12 9.23 9.38
CA HIS A 10 16.11 9.43 8.35
C HIS A 10 16.12 10.92 7.94
N GLU A 11 17.28 11.48 7.62
CA GLU A 11 17.43 12.91 7.28
C GLU A 11 16.62 13.32 6.03
N ASN A 12 16.57 12.44 5.03
CA ASN A 12 15.80 12.66 3.80
C ASN A 12 14.30 12.33 3.93
N ALA A 13 13.82 11.90 5.11
CA ALA A 13 12.43 11.51 5.30
C ALA A 13 11.50 12.72 5.13
N LYS A 14 10.40 12.52 4.40
CA LYS A 14 9.37 13.54 4.18
C LYS A 14 8.05 13.11 4.82
N ALA A 15 7.35 14.08 5.38
CA ALA A 15 6.00 13.88 5.89
C ALA A 15 5.08 13.38 4.76
N PRO A 16 4.21 12.39 5.00
CA PRO A 16 3.19 12.00 4.02
C PRO A 16 2.31 13.20 3.67
N HIS A 17 2.06 13.40 2.38
CA HIS A 17 1.35 14.59 1.89
C HIS A 17 0.10 14.22 1.08
N CYS A 18 -1.00 14.92 1.36
CA CYS A 18 -2.23 14.77 0.60
C CYS A 18 -2.22 15.76 -0.58
N ALA A 19 -2.23 15.26 -1.82
CA ALA A 19 -2.02 16.09 -3.01
C ALA A 19 -3.18 17.06 -3.32
N SER A 20 -4.41 16.76 -2.86
CA SER A 20 -5.59 17.58 -3.04
C SER A 20 -6.61 17.34 -1.93
N THR A 21 -7.60 18.22 -1.79
CA THR A 21 -8.63 18.10 -0.74
C THR A 21 -9.50 16.84 -0.86
N GLY A 22 -9.62 16.27 -2.06
CA GLY A 22 -10.37 15.05 -2.33
C GLY A 22 -9.51 13.80 -2.50
N ALA A 23 -8.19 13.89 -2.31
CA ALA A 23 -7.32 12.72 -2.45
C ALA A 23 -7.55 11.73 -1.30
N ALA A 24 -7.68 10.45 -1.66
CA ALA A 24 -7.87 9.37 -0.69
C ALA A 24 -6.57 8.97 0.01
N GLY A 25 -5.43 9.12 -0.68
CA GLY A 25 -4.12 8.66 -0.22
C GLY A 25 -3.15 9.79 0.09
N HIS A 26 -2.19 9.50 0.96
CA HIS A 26 -1.05 10.35 1.25
C HIS A 26 0.18 9.83 0.52
N ASP A 27 0.85 10.66 -0.27
CA ASP A 27 2.07 10.30 -1.00
C ASP A 27 3.18 9.87 0.00
N LEU A 28 3.84 8.74 -0.29
CA LEU A 28 5.01 8.23 0.42
C LEU A 28 6.27 8.46 -0.43
N TYR A 29 7.37 8.81 0.23
CA TYR A 29 8.60 9.24 -0.42
C TYR A 29 9.74 8.25 -0.16
N SER A 30 10.59 7.99 -1.16
CA SER A 30 11.83 7.23 -0.94
C SER A 30 12.84 8.08 -0.18
N VAL A 31 13.64 7.46 0.70
CA VAL A 31 14.83 8.10 1.29
C VAL A 31 16.14 7.62 0.69
N GLU A 32 16.08 6.70 -0.26
CA GLU A 32 17.22 6.04 -0.88
C GLU A 32 17.05 5.99 -2.40
N GLN A 33 18.17 5.89 -3.12
CA GLN A 33 18.15 5.60 -4.56
C GLN A 33 18.14 4.08 -4.75
N VAL A 34 17.24 3.58 -5.60
CA VAL A 34 17.13 2.15 -5.88
C VAL A 34 16.80 1.90 -7.34
N ASP A 35 17.58 1.05 -7.99
CA ASP A 35 17.29 0.56 -9.33
C ASP A 35 16.42 -0.69 -9.27
N ILE A 36 15.33 -0.69 -10.04
CA ILE A 36 14.42 -1.83 -10.18
C ILE A 36 14.44 -2.28 -11.64
N LEU A 37 15.17 -3.36 -11.90
CA LEU A 37 15.24 -3.96 -13.23
C LEU A 37 13.91 -4.60 -13.63
N PRO A 38 13.64 -4.77 -14.93
CA PRO A 38 12.47 -5.50 -15.43
C PRO A 38 12.24 -6.84 -14.73
N GLY A 39 11.03 -7.09 -14.26
CA GLY A 39 10.64 -8.32 -13.55
C GLY A 39 11.16 -8.44 -12.11
N GLN A 40 11.95 -7.47 -11.62
CA GLN A 40 12.45 -7.46 -10.25
C GLN A 40 11.56 -6.65 -9.31
N ARG A 41 11.78 -6.85 -8.01
CA ARG A 41 11.16 -6.07 -6.93
C ARG A 41 12.21 -5.51 -6.00
N ALA A 42 11.92 -4.34 -5.43
CA ALA A 42 12.74 -3.70 -4.42
C ALA A 42 11.91 -3.36 -3.18
N LEU A 43 12.55 -3.43 -2.01
CA LEU A 43 12.00 -2.97 -0.74
C LEU A 43 12.63 -1.61 -0.42
N ILE A 44 11.82 -0.55 -0.47
CA ILE A 44 12.28 0.84 -0.43
C ILE A 44 11.82 1.49 0.87
N SER A 45 12.76 2.05 1.61
CA SER A 45 12.51 2.74 2.86
C SER A 45 11.85 4.10 2.63
N THR A 46 10.86 4.44 3.47
CA THR A 46 10.29 5.79 3.54
C THR A 46 10.94 6.66 4.60
N GLY A 47 11.76 6.07 5.48
CA GLY A 47 12.40 6.77 6.58
C GLY A 47 11.45 7.30 7.66
N ILE A 48 10.17 6.91 7.62
CA ILE A 48 9.17 7.28 8.63
C ILE A 48 8.60 6.06 9.33
N LYS A 49 8.32 6.21 10.62
CA LYS A 49 7.51 5.31 11.43
C LYS A 49 6.14 5.95 11.61
N MET A 50 5.09 5.14 11.75
CA MET A 50 3.74 5.63 11.99
C MET A 50 3.11 4.94 13.19
N GLN A 51 2.16 5.62 13.81
CA GLN A 51 1.23 5.05 14.77
C GLN A 51 -0.17 5.27 14.23
N ILE A 52 -0.75 4.20 13.69
CA ILE A 52 -2.08 4.18 13.11
C ILE A 52 -3.08 3.84 14.23
N PRO A 53 -4.20 4.55 14.36
CA PRO A 53 -5.21 4.22 15.37
C PRO A 53 -5.78 2.81 15.18
N SER A 54 -6.06 2.12 16.29
CA SER A 54 -6.81 0.85 16.26
C SER A 54 -8.13 1.00 15.51
N GLY A 55 -8.56 -0.06 14.83
CA GLY A 55 -9.73 -0.03 13.93
C GLY A 55 -9.42 0.50 12.53
N TYR A 56 -8.15 0.80 12.25
CA TYR A 56 -7.66 1.16 10.93
C TYR A 56 -6.39 0.40 10.60
N PHE A 57 -6.11 0.23 9.31
CA PHE A 57 -4.80 -0.16 8.81
C PHE A 57 -4.39 0.77 7.67
N GLY A 58 -3.10 0.84 7.41
CA GLY A 58 -2.56 1.52 6.24
C GLY A 58 -2.58 0.59 5.04
N ASN A 59 -3.17 1.02 3.93
CA ASN A 59 -3.13 0.32 2.65
C ASN A 59 -2.24 1.08 1.68
N ILE A 60 -1.03 0.58 1.44
CA ILE A 60 -0.11 1.10 0.43
C ILE A 60 -0.62 0.72 -0.95
N ARG A 61 -0.77 1.72 -1.82
CA ARG A 61 -1.29 1.61 -3.18
C ARG A 61 -0.40 2.29 -4.19
N ASP A 62 -0.53 1.80 -5.42
CA ASP A 62 0.06 2.38 -6.61
C ASP A 62 -0.28 3.85 -6.80
N ARG A 63 0.67 4.59 -7.35
CA ARG A 63 0.40 5.90 -7.96
C ARG A 63 0.13 5.66 -9.43
N SER A 64 -1.03 6.11 -9.93
CA SER A 64 -1.47 5.85 -11.31
C SER A 64 -0.44 6.25 -12.37
N GLY A 65 0.28 7.36 -12.16
CA GLY A 65 1.34 7.81 -13.05
C GLY A 65 2.53 6.83 -13.13
N LEU A 66 2.94 6.25 -11.99
CA LEU A 66 4.03 5.25 -11.96
C LEU A 66 3.58 3.92 -12.57
N ALA A 67 2.35 3.50 -12.29
CA ALA A 67 1.78 2.28 -12.86
C ALA A 67 1.66 2.38 -14.39
N TRP A 68 1.06 3.46 -14.90
CA TRP A 68 0.84 3.61 -16.34
C TRP A 68 2.12 3.89 -17.14
N LYS A 69 2.96 4.82 -16.67
CA LYS A 69 4.12 5.29 -17.46
C LYS A 69 5.35 4.40 -17.32
N HIS A 70 5.47 3.69 -16.20
CA HIS A 70 6.68 2.95 -15.85
C HIS A 70 6.42 1.50 -15.45
N GLY A 71 5.16 1.03 -15.52
CA GLY A 71 4.81 -0.35 -15.18
C GLY A 71 5.09 -0.72 -13.73
N LEU A 72 5.11 0.25 -12.81
CA LEU A 72 5.39 -0.04 -11.40
C LEU A 72 4.13 -0.46 -10.65
N HIS A 73 4.26 -1.52 -9.86
CA HIS A 73 3.20 -2.05 -9.02
C HIS A 73 3.68 -2.27 -7.58
N THR A 74 2.88 -1.86 -6.60
CA THR A 74 3.09 -2.09 -5.19
C THR A 74 2.70 -3.51 -4.84
N LEU A 75 3.60 -4.24 -4.21
CA LEU A 75 3.30 -5.53 -3.60
C LEU A 75 3.04 -5.36 -2.10
N ALA A 76 2.35 -6.34 -1.50
CA ALA A 76 1.87 -6.29 -0.12
C ALA A 76 1.03 -5.03 0.12
N GLY A 77 1.30 -4.31 1.22
CA GLY A 77 0.74 -2.99 1.45
C GLY A 77 -0.15 -2.85 2.67
N VAL A 78 -0.38 -3.92 3.44
CA VAL A 78 -1.02 -3.83 4.75
C VAL A 78 0.01 -3.38 5.78
N ILE A 79 -0.22 -2.21 6.38
CA ILE A 79 0.51 -1.69 7.53
C ILE A 79 -0.42 -1.75 8.73
N ASP A 80 -0.14 -2.69 9.63
CA ASP A 80 -0.97 -2.93 10.82
C ASP A 80 -0.93 -1.76 11.80
N SER A 81 -1.99 -1.61 12.60
CA SER A 81 -2.10 -0.50 13.55
C SER A 81 -1.06 -0.52 14.68
N ASP A 82 -0.58 -1.71 15.03
CA ASP A 82 0.46 -1.95 16.03
C ASP A 82 1.88 -2.01 15.43
N TYR A 83 2.01 -1.86 14.11
CA TYR A 83 3.32 -1.75 13.46
C TYR A 83 3.93 -0.37 13.71
N THR A 84 5.01 -0.34 14.51
CA THR A 84 5.76 0.87 14.85
C THR A 84 7.16 0.91 14.21
N GLY A 85 7.41 -0.01 13.28
CA GLY A 85 8.63 -0.04 12.49
C GLY A 85 8.66 1.03 11.39
N VAL A 86 9.77 1.07 10.64
CA VAL A 86 9.88 1.98 9.49
C VAL A 86 8.99 1.46 8.38
N VAL A 87 8.08 2.30 7.90
CA VAL A 87 7.23 1.97 6.75
C VAL A 87 8.11 1.81 5.51
N LYS A 88 7.95 0.69 4.82
CA LYS A 88 8.67 0.40 3.57
C LYS A 88 7.67 0.05 2.48
N VAL A 89 8.03 0.38 1.24
CA VAL A 89 7.21 0.12 0.05
C VAL A 89 7.90 -0.98 -0.75
N VAL A 90 7.17 -2.05 -1.07
CA VAL A 90 7.66 -3.04 -2.02
C VAL A 90 7.17 -2.65 -3.41
N LEU A 91 8.07 -2.27 -4.31
CA LEU A 91 7.74 -2.00 -5.71
C LEU A 91 8.26 -3.11 -6.61
N MET A 92 7.43 -3.55 -7.54
CA MET A 92 7.77 -4.45 -8.64
C MET A 92 7.73 -3.69 -9.96
N ASN A 93 8.71 -3.92 -10.81
CA ASN A 93 8.73 -3.40 -12.16
C ASN A 93 8.17 -4.45 -13.13
N LEU A 94 6.97 -4.17 -13.66
CA LEU A 94 6.28 -5.01 -14.65
C LEU A 94 6.55 -4.57 -16.10
N SER A 95 7.33 -3.50 -16.30
CA SER A 95 7.73 -3.05 -17.62
C SER A 95 8.97 -3.79 -18.14
N ASP A 96 9.35 -3.50 -19.38
CA ASP A 96 10.55 -3.99 -20.06
C ASP A 96 11.76 -3.04 -19.93
N THR A 97 11.62 -1.92 -19.19
CA THR A 97 12.69 -0.93 -19.00
C THR A 97 13.09 -0.79 -17.53
N PRO A 98 14.39 -0.62 -17.19
CA PRO A 98 14.80 -0.32 -15.82
C PRO A 98 14.17 0.97 -15.30
N TYR A 99 13.86 1.00 -14.00
CA TYR A 99 13.41 2.20 -13.31
C TYR A 99 14.32 2.55 -12.14
N THR A 100 14.82 3.78 -12.10
CA THR A 100 15.62 4.30 -10.97
C THR A 100 14.76 5.18 -10.09
N VAL A 101 14.44 4.69 -8.90
CA VAL A 101 13.82 5.48 -7.84
C VAL A 101 14.87 6.44 -7.30
N SER A 102 14.55 7.73 -7.29
CA SER A 102 15.42 8.76 -6.71
C SER A 102 15.09 9.07 -5.25
N VAL A 103 16.07 9.57 -4.50
CA VAL A 103 15.84 10.09 -3.14
C VAL A 103 14.79 11.21 -3.18
N GLY A 104 13.78 11.12 -2.31
CA GLY A 104 12.71 12.09 -2.20
C GLY A 104 11.63 11.99 -3.27
N GLU A 105 11.68 10.97 -4.14
CA GLU A 105 10.65 10.66 -5.12
C GLU A 105 9.41 10.06 -4.45
N ARG A 106 8.22 10.38 -4.99
CA ARG A 106 6.95 9.82 -4.53
C ARG A 106 6.71 8.45 -5.14
N ILE A 107 6.87 7.40 -4.36
CA ILE A 107 6.94 6.01 -4.83
C ILE A 107 5.62 5.23 -4.67
N ALA A 108 4.78 5.62 -3.72
CA ALA A 108 3.47 5.02 -3.48
C ALA A 108 2.57 6.02 -2.76
N GLN A 109 1.34 5.63 -2.46
CA GLN A 109 0.46 6.36 -1.57
C GLN A 109 -0.11 5.42 -0.51
N ILE A 110 -0.37 5.94 0.69
CA ILE A 110 -1.04 5.19 1.77
C ILE A 110 -2.46 5.69 1.95
N ILE A 111 -3.42 4.77 1.95
CA ILE A 111 -4.83 5.00 2.24
C ILE A 111 -5.14 4.36 3.59
N PHE A 112 -5.72 5.11 4.52
CA PHE A 112 -6.13 4.53 5.80
C PHE A 112 -7.54 3.95 5.68
N GLN A 113 -7.66 2.65 5.85
CA GLN A 113 -8.93 1.93 5.73
C GLN A 113 -9.40 1.45 7.09
N GLN A 114 -10.69 1.58 7.34
CA GLN A 114 -11.31 1.04 8.55
C GLN A 114 -11.35 -0.49 8.45
N CYS A 115 -11.02 -1.16 9.56
CA CYS A 115 -11.11 -2.59 9.72
C CYS A 115 -11.69 -2.93 11.10
N GLU A 116 -12.46 -4.00 11.17
CA GLU A 116 -13.01 -4.49 12.43
C GLU A 116 -12.17 -5.65 12.95
N ALA A 117 -12.06 -5.75 14.28
CA ALA A 117 -11.50 -6.94 14.90
C ALA A 117 -12.45 -8.12 14.68
N THR A 118 -11.93 -9.24 14.17
CA THR A 118 -12.72 -10.43 13.88
C THR A 118 -12.25 -11.62 14.69
N THR A 119 -13.19 -12.50 15.03
CA THR A 119 -12.93 -13.82 15.61
C THR A 119 -13.55 -14.87 14.71
N PHE A 120 -12.85 -15.98 14.49
CA PHE A 120 -13.38 -17.08 13.69
C PHE A 120 -14.18 -18.04 14.57
N VAL A 121 -15.37 -18.41 14.11
CA VAL A 121 -16.22 -19.45 14.73
C VAL A 121 -16.33 -20.60 13.74
N GLN A 122 -15.83 -21.77 14.12
CA GLN A 122 -15.93 -22.98 13.31
C GLN A 122 -17.33 -23.58 13.42
N VAL A 123 -17.95 -23.91 12.29
CA VAL A 123 -19.28 -24.52 12.17
C VAL A 123 -19.21 -25.74 11.25
N THR A 124 -20.24 -26.59 11.28
CA THR A 124 -20.31 -27.79 10.42
C THR A 124 -20.74 -27.48 8.99
N ASP A 125 -21.50 -26.40 8.79
CA ASP A 125 -21.93 -25.93 7.47
C ASP A 125 -22.24 -24.42 7.50
N LEU A 126 -22.31 -23.77 6.34
CA LEU A 126 -22.67 -22.35 6.19
C LEU A 126 -24.11 -22.19 5.68
N ASP A 127 -24.72 -21.04 5.96
CA ASP A 127 -26.04 -20.71 5.42
C ASP A 127 -26.00 -20.54 3.89
N ASP A 128 -27.04 -21.02 3.20
CA ASP A 128 -27.19 -20.83 1.76
C ASP A 128 -27.32 -19.33 1.40
N THR A 129 -26.68 -18.93 0.30
CA THR A 129 -26.84 -17.59 -0.29
C THR A 129 -27.24 -17.70 -1.76
N LEU A 130 -27.80 -16.63 -2.33
CA LEU A 130 -28.11 -16.58 -3.77
C LEU A 130 -26.89 -16.87 -4.66
N ARG A 131 -25.68 -16.55 -4.19
CA ARG A 131 -24.43 -16.80 -4.91
C ARG A 131 -23.88 -18.21 -4.66
N ASN A 132 -23.99 -18.72 -3.42
CA ASN A 132 -23.45 -20.02 -2.99
C ASN A 132 -22.03 -20.27 -3.55
N ALA A 133 -21.78 -21.41 -4.20
CA ALA A 133 -20.49 -21.76 -4.81
C ALA A 133 -20.15 -21.00 -6.13
N GLY A 134 -20.96 -20.03 -6.57
CA GLY A 134 -20.72 -19.26 -7.79
C GLY A 134 -19.54 -18.28 -7.70
N GLY A 135 -18.56 -18.43 -8.58
CA GLY A 135 -17.40 -17.52 -8.72
C GLY A 135 -16.79 -17.59 -10.12
N PHE A 136 -15.71 -16.82 -10.37
CA PHE A 136 -14.91 -16.88 -11.61
C PHE A 136 -15.72 -16.79 -12.91
N GLY A 137 -16.59 -15.78 -13.05
CA GLY A 137 -17.42 -15.60 -14.25
C GLY A 137 -18.82 -16.22 -14.15
N SER A 138 -19.25 -16.65 -12.95
CA SER A 138 -20.57 -17.25 -12.73
C SER A 138 -21.79 -16.37 -13.08
N THR A 139 -21.60 -15.08 -13.40
CA THR A 139 -22.67 -14.12 -13.71
C THR A 139 -22.71 -13.70 -15.19
N GLY A 140 -21.85 -14.24 -16.06
CA GLY A 140 -21.84 -13.89 -17.48
C GLY A 140 -20.64 -14.43 -18.25
N SER A 141 -20.76 -14.47 -19.57
CA SER A 141 -19.76 -14.98 -20.51
C SER A 141 -18.48 -14.13 -20.49
N THR A 142 -17.34 -14.78 -20.30
CA THR A 142 -16.04 -14.30 -20.81
C THR A 142 -16.12 -13.93 -22.29
#